data_AF-A0A328B7I0-F1
#
_entry.id   AF-A0A328B7I0-F1
#
_cell.length_a   1.000
_cell.length_b   1.000
_cell.length_c   1.000
_cell.angle_alpha   90.00
_cell.angle_beta   90.00
_cell.angle_gamma   90.00
#
_symmetry.space_group_name_H-M   'P 1'
#
loop_
_entity.id
_entity.type
_entity.pdbx_description
1 polymer ?
#
loop_
_entity_poly.entity_id
_entity_poly.type
_entity_poly.pdbx_seq_one_letter_code
_entity_poly.pdbx_strand_id
1 'polypeptide(L)'
;MSAPAFYIVRATAHVASGQVTVWVGRRTPAGPHVWRWEVLRVLWQSMGTAETARWVAREYHQAYPEAAAEIEPRALAAAVAQALAVVEPLYQPGA
;
A
#
# COMPACT_ATOMS: atom_id res chain seq x y z
N MET A 1 22.87 -13.13 -13.93
CA MET A 1 22.17 -13.18 -12.63
C MET A 1 20.92 -12.31 -12.75
N SER A 2 19.71 -12.88 -12.62
CA SER A 2 18.49 -12.06 -12.57
C SER A 2 18.45 -11.29 -11.27
N ALA A 3 18.14 -9.99 -11.33
CA ALA A 3 17.96 -9.17 -10.13
C ALA A 3 16.81 -9.76 -9.28
N PRO A 4 16.95 -9.79 -7.95
CA PRO A 4 15.87 -10.23 -7.07
C PRO A 4 14.63 -9.36 -7.26
N ALA A 5 13.45 -9.94 -7.03
CA ALA A 5 12.22 -9.16 -7.01
C ALA A 5 12.33 -8.07 -5.94
N PHE A 6 11.95 -6.85 -6.29
CA PHE A 6 11.85 -5.78 -5.31
C PHE A 6 10.48 -5.11 -5.35
N TYR A 7 10.05 -4.63 -4.19
CA TYR A 7 8.77 -3.99 -3.98
C TYR A 7 8.96 -2.56 -3.49
N ILE A 8 8.12 -1.66 -3.99
CA ILE A 8 8.02 -0.28 -3.55
C ILE A 8 6.58 -0.06 -3.12
N VAL A 9 6.39 0.31 -1.85
CA VAL A 9 5.08 0.69 -1.32
C VAL A 9 5.08 2.18 -1.03
N ARG A 10 4.10 2.91 -1.55
CA ARG A 10 3.96 4.35 -1.38
C ARG A 10 2.51 4.70 -1.08
N ALA A 11 2.28 5.58 -0.11
CA ALA A 11 0.98 6.21 0.08
C ALA A 11 1.04 7.67 -0.38
N THR A 12 -0.09 8.22 -0.80
CA THR A 12 -0.25 9.63 -1.17
C THR A 12 -1.53 10.15 -0.56
N ALA A 13 -1.45 11.29 0.11
CA ALA A 13 -2.61 12.00 0.63
C ALA A 13 -3.09 13.05 -0.36
N HIS A 14 -4.37 12.99 -0.72
CA HIS A 14 -5.06 14.02 -1.50
C HIS A 14 -5.88 14.86 -0.51
N VAL A 15 -5.22 15.81 0.15
CA VAL A 15 -5.78 16.55 1.29
C VAL A 15 -7.09 17.26 0.94
N ALA A 16 -7.18 17.87 -0.24
CA ALA A 16 -8.36 18.60 -0.70
C ALA A 16 -9.61 17.70 -0.87
N SER A 17 -9.43 16.44 -1.26
CA SER A 17 -10.54 15.48 -1.44
C SER A 17 -10.72 14.52 -0.28
N GLY A 18 -9.81 14.53 0.70
CA GLY A 18 -9.79 13.57 1.79
C GLY A 18 -9.55 12.13 1.33
N GLN A 19 -8.88 11.92 0.19
CA GLN A 19 -8.63 10.61 -0.40
C GLN A 19 -7.18 10.16 -0.19
N VAL A 20 -6.97 8.88 0.12
CA VAL A 20 -5.65 8.25 0.18
C VAL A 20 -5.50 7.27 -0.98
N THR A 21 -4.34 7.31 -1.62
CA THR A 21 -3.95 6.32 -2.63
C THR A 21 -2.73 5.53 -2.11
N VAL A 22 -2.82 4.21 -2.11
CA VAL A 22 -1.67 3.31 -1.88
C VAL A 22 -1.25 2.71 -3.21
N TRP A 23 0.05 2.78 -3.50
CA TRP A 23 0.71 2.21 -4.65
C TRP A 23 1.60 1.05 -4.21
N VAL A 24 1.48 -0.09 -4.88
CA VAL A 24 2.39 -1.23 -4.74
C VAL A 24 3.05 -1.46 -6.08
N GLY A 25 4.30 -1.00 -6.20
CA GLY A 25 5.18 -1.28 -7.32
C GLY A 25 5.96 -2.57 -7.07
N ARG A 26 6.07 -3.40 -8.10
CA ARG A 26 6.82 -4.65 -8.12
C ARG A 26 7.72 -4.64 -9.35
N ARG A 27 8.98 -5.03 -9.21
CA ARG A 27 9.87 -5.30 -10.35
C ARG A 27 10.44 -6.69 -10.23
N THR A 28 10.11 -7.53 -11.21
CA THR A 28 10.59 -8.91 -11.33
C THR A 28 11.33 -9.10 -12.65
N PRO A 29 11.99 -10.25 -12.85
CA PRO A 29 12.51 -10.64 -14.17
C PRO A 29 11.42 -10.76 -15.26
N ALA A 30 10.17 -11.06 -14.88
CA ALA A 30 9.04 -11.12 -15.83
C ALA A 30 8.55 -9.74 -16.26
N GLY A 31 8.89 -8.69 -15.52
CA GLY A 31 8.56 -7.31 -15.84
C GLY A 31 8.20 -6.47 -14.61
N PRO A 32 8.11 -5.14 -14.79
CA PRO A 32 7.57 -4.25 -13.78
C PRO A 32 6.04 -4.30 -13.76
N HIS A 33 5.47 -4.11 -12.57
CA HIS A 33 4.04 -4.03 -12.34
C HIS A 33 3.77 -2.93 -11.29
N VAL A 34 2.66 -2.20 -11.44
CA VAL A 34 2.19 -1.23 -10.45
C VAL A 34 0.71 -1.47 -10.22
N TRP A 35 0.35 -1.69 -8.96
CA TRP A 35 -1.03 -1.76 -8.51
C TRP A 35 -1.37 -0.55 -7.63
N ARG A 36 -2.64 -0.16 -7.65
CA ARG A 36 -3.16 1.01 -6.96
C ARG A 36 -4.42 0.63 -6.18
N TRP A 37 -4.49 1.13 -4.96
CA TRP A 37 -5.68 1.06 -4.11
C TRP A 37 -6.04 2.44 -3.59
N GLU A 38 -7.33 2.74 -3.54
CA GLU A 38 -7.84 4.07 -3.19
C GLU A 38 -8.94 3.96 -2.14
N VAL A 39 -8.90 4.86 -1.16
CA VAL A 39 -9.90 4.91 -0.11
C VAL A 39 -10.09 6.34 0.39
N LEU A 40 -11.28 6.62 0.92
CA LEU A 40 -11.49 7.86 1.69
C LEU A 40 -10.78 7.76 3.04
N ARG A 41 -10.15 8.85 3.47
CA ARG A 41 -9.48 8.96 4.76
C ARG A 41 -10.40 8.57 5.91
N VAL A 42 -11.66 9.00 5.87
CA VAL A 42 -12.66 8.69 6.91
C VAL A 42 -12.82 7.18 7.10
N LEU A 43 -12.82 6.41 6.01
CA LEU A 43 -12.94 4.95 6.07
C LEU A 43 -11.66 4.32 6.63
N TRP A 44 -10.49 4.76 6.15
CA TRP A 44 -9.21 4.34 6.74
C TRP A 44 -9.16 4.62 8.25
N GLN A 45 -9.54 5.83 8.68
CA GLN A 45 -9.56 6.19 10.10
C GLN A 45 -10.50 5.32 10.93
N SER A 46 -11.69 5.00 10.40
CA SER A 46 -12.65 4.13 11.10
C SER A 46 -12.14 2.70 11.29
N MET A 47 -11.33 2.19 10.35
CA MET A 47 -10.76 0.84 10.45
C MET A 47 -9.44 0.82 11.23
N GLY A 48 -8.72 1.93 11.24
CA GLY A 48 -7.34 2.02 11.72
C GLY A 48 -6.31 1.53 10.70
N THR A 49 -5.07 2.02 10.86
CA THR A 49 -3.95 1.78 9.94
C THR A 49 -3.58 0.31 9.82
N ALA A 50 -3.58 -0.45 10.93
CA ALA A 50 -3.21 -1.86 10.90
C ALA A 50 -4.22 -2.72 10.11
N GLU A 51 -5.52 -2.50 10.29
CA GLU A 51 -6.55 -3.25 9.54
C GLU A 51 -6.59 -2.81 8.08
N THR A 52 -6.46 -1.52 7.81
CA THR A 52 -6.38 -1.00 6.44
C THR A 52 -5.21 -1.61 5.69
N ALA A 53 -4.04 -1.68 6.31
CA ALA A 53 -2.88 -2.28 5.68
C ALA A 53 -3.04 -3.78 5.41
N ARG A 54 -3.70 -4.53 6.32
CA ARG A 54 -4.07 -5.93 6.06
C ARG A 54 -5.04 -6.05 4.89
N TRP A 55 -6.03 -5.18 4.80
CA TRP A 55 -6.98 -5.19 3.70
C TRP A 55 -6.28 -4.94 2.37
N VAL A 56 -5.48 -3.88 2.27
CA VAL A 56 -4.70 -3.57 1.06
C VAL A 56 -3.82 -4.74 0.64
N ALA A 57 -3.13 -5.38 1.60
CA ALA A 57 -2.31 -6.55 1.30
C ALA A 57 -3.13 -7.75 0.80
N ARG A 58 -4.33 -7.99 1.35
CA ARG A 58 -5.25 -9.04 0.86
C ARG A 58 -5.70 -8.75 -0.56
N GLU A 59 -6.19 -7.54 -0.85
CA GLU A 59 -6.65 -7.14 -2.19
C GLU A 59 -5.54 -7.27 -3.23
N TYR A 60 -4.30 -6.86 -2.88
CA TYR A 60 -3.15 -7.02 -3.76
C TYR A 60 -2.89 -8.49 -4.10
N HIS A 61 -2.89 -9.39 -3.12
CA HIS A 61 -2.66 -10.82 -3.34
C HIS A 61 -3.84 -11.53 -4.02
N GLN A 62 -5.06 -11.02 -3.88
CA GLN A 62 -6.19 -11.51 -4.67
C GLN A 62 -6.04 -11.13 -6.15
N ALA A 63 -5.54 -9.93 -6.44
CA ALA A 63 -5.27 -9.47 -7.80
C ALA A 63 -4.02 -10.14 -8.42
N TYR A 64 -2.99 -10.42 -7.60
CA TYR A 64 -1.72 -11.02 -8.02
C TYR A 64 -1.34 -12.20 -7.12
N PRO A 65 -2.00 -13.36 -7.26
CA PRO A 65 -1.76 -14.52 -6.39
C PRO A 65 -0.31 -15.02 -6.44
N GLU A 66 0.37 -14.88 -7.58
CA GLU A 66 1.75 -15.28 -7.75
C GLU A 66 2.73 -14.44 -6.91
N ALA A 67 2.34 -13.23 -6.52
CA ALA A 67 3.17 -12.38 -5.66
C ALA A 67 3.32 -12.94 -4.24
N ALA A 68 2.44 -13.85 -3.79
CA ALA A 68 2.54 -14.48 -2.48
C ALA A 68 3.81 -15.32 -2.31
N ALA A 69 4.42 -15.78 -3.41
CA ALA A 69 5.69 -16.49 -3.40
C ALA A 69 6.91 -15.55 -3.28
N GLU A 70 6.71 -14.23 -3.46
CA GLU A 70 7.78 -13.23 -3.51
C GLU A 70 7.75 -12.29 -2.30
N ILE A 71 6.56 -11.94 -1.81
CA ILE A 71 6.37 -11.14 -0.60
C ILE A 71 5.24 -11.74 0.23
N GLU A 72 5.51 -12.01 1.51
CA GLU A 72 4.46 -12.50 2.39
C GLU A 72 3.39 -11.43 2.63
N PRO A 73 2.09 -11.80 2.73
CA PRO A 73 1.01 -10.86 3.03
C PRO A 73 1.25 -10.00 4.27
N ARG A 74 1.88 -10.57 5.31
CA ARG A 74 2.24 -9.85 6.54
C ARG A 74 3.31 -8.79 6.31
N ALA A 75 4.33 -9.10 5.50
CA ALA A 75 5.41 -8.17 5.17
C ALA A 75 4.88 -7.02 4.32
N LEU A 76 4.03 -7.31 3.33
CA LEU A 76 3.37 -6.28 2.53
C LEU A 76 2.46 -5.39 3.40
N ALA A 77 1.67 -5.97 4.30
CA ALA A 77 0.84 -5.20 5.23
C ALA A 77 1.69 -4.29 6.14
N ALA A 78 2.84 -4.75 6.64
CA ALA A 78 3.74 -3.90 7.42
C ALA A 78 4.27 -2.71 6.59
N ALA A 79 4.67 -2.93 5.34
CA ALA A 79 5.13 -1.87 4.44
C ALA A 79 4.01 -0.86 4.10
N VAL A 80 2.78 -1.34 3.89
CA VAL A 80 1.61 -0.47 3.69
C VAL A 80 1.33 0.37 4.94
N ALA A 81 1.38 -0.24 6.13
CA ALA A 81 1.16 0.49 7.38
C ALA A 81 2.20 1.61 7.59
N GLN A 82 3.47 1.36 7.28
CA GLN A 82 4.52 2.38 7.33
C GLN A 82 4.26 3.51 6.33
N ALA A 83 3.89 3.18 5.09
CA ALA A 83 3.58 4.17 4.07
C ALA A 83 2.37 5.05 4.46
N LEU A 84 1.32 4.44 5.02
CA LEU A 84 0.15 5.15 5.54
C LEU A 84 0.51 6.08 6.71
N ALA A 85 1.35 5.62 7.64
CA ALA A 85 1.79 6.43 8.78
C ALA A 85 2.57 7.69 8.35
N VAL A 86 3.30 7.64 7.22
CA VAL A 86 4.00 8.81 6.67
C VAL A 86 3.03 9.91 6.19
N VAL A 87 1.87 9.52 5.66
CA VAL A 87 0.91 10.49 5.09
C VAL A 87 -0.19 10.90 6.05
N GLU A 88 -0.39 10.17 7.16
CA GLU A 88 -1.40 10.47 8.18
C GLU A 88 -1.30 11.91 8.72
N PRO A 89 -0.11 12.46 9.06
CA PRO A 89 0.02 13.81 9.59
C PRO A 89 -0.44 14.90 8.61
N LEU A 90 -0.39 14.64 7.30
CA LEU A 90 -0.76 15.62 6.26
C LEU A 90 -2.25 16.01 6.30
N TYR A 91 -3.06 15.29 7.05
CA TYR A 91 -4.48 15.59 7.23
C TYR A 91 -4.82 16.23 8.58
N GLN A 92 -3.82 16.54 9.39
CA GLN A 92 -3.99 17.34 10.60
C GLN A 92 -4.05 18.82 10.19
N PRO A 93 -4.98 19.63 10.72
CA PRO A 93 -4.98 21.07 10.49
C PRO A 93 -3.66 21.68 11.00
N GLY A 94 -2.88 22.30 10.11
CA GLY A 94 -1.63 23.00 10.46
C GLY A 94 -0.33 22.24 10.21
N ALA A 95 -0.37 21.11 9.49
CA ALA A 95 0.82 20.44 8.95
C ALA A 95 1.36 21.13 7.68
#